data_AF-A0A7S3YH37-F1
#
_entry.id   AF-A0A7S3YH37-F1
#
_cell.length_a   1.000
_cell.length_b   1.000
_cell.length_c   1.000
_cell.angle_alpha   90.00
_cell.angle_beta   90.00
_cell.angle_gamma   90.00
#
_symmetry.space_group_name_H-M   'P 1'
#
loop_
_entity.id
_entity.type
_entity.pdbx_description
1 polymer ?
#
loop_
_entity_poly.entity_id
_entity_poly.type
_entity_poly.pdbx_seq_one_letter_code
_entity_poly.pdbx_strand_id
1 'polypeptide(L)'
;GVCTCQIKKMGHLLHRFGLPARWRLRNSTPFIPRYGQLRRMGVKGIRREPTSGEKVKSFLDTIWKAVQENRVYLVHFGQLATLIGINQRDMLILRGCSMIASACGIGSSLLGPSHFWPPLIWASLVFSCHSYQVYLLVNERRAVTMTHDEEELYMKAFVQYGFKPGEFKDSLAVAKARSHLGNV
;
A
#
# COMPACT_ATOMS: atom_id res chain seq x y z
N GLY A 1 -33.91 -37.98 5.23
CA GLY A 1 -34.28 -39.21 4.50
C GLY A 1 -33.22 -39.54 3.50
N VAL A 2 -33.10 -40.84 3.17
CA VAL A 2 -32.14 -41.51 2.28
C VAL A 2 -30.98 -42.22 3.02
N CYS A 3 -31.22 -43.52 3.22
CA CYS A 3 -30.27 -44.64 3.26
C CYS A 3 -29.44 -44.93 4.52
N THR A 4 -30.11 -45.28 5.63
CA THR A 4 -29.55 -46.11 6.71
C THR A 4 -30.38 -47.38 6.95
N CYS A 5 -30.73 -48.09 5.88
CA CYS A 5 -31.44 -49.36 5.96
C CYS A 5 -30.95 -50.25 4.81
N GLN A 6 -30.63 -51.52 5.09
CA GLN A 6 -30.28 -52.63 4.15
C GLN A 6 -28.89 -53.28 4.22
N ILE A 7 -28.06 -53.08 5.26
CA ILE A 7 -26.84 -53.92 5.43
C ILE A 7 -26.68 -54.45 6.86
N LYS A 8 -27.79 -54.82 7.52
CA LYS A 8 -27.71 -55.42 8.86
C LYS A 8 -28.60 -56.65 9.06
N LYS A 9 -29.16 -57.21 7.99
CA LYS A 9 -30.12 -58.34 8.08
C LYS A 9 -29.86 -59.45 7.06
N MET A 10 -28.59 -59.77 6.82
CA MET A 10 -28.19 -60.90 5.96
C MET A 10 -26.92 -61.61 6.45
N GLY A 11 -26.55 -61.44 7.73
CA GLY A 11 -25.39 -62.07 8.35
C GLY A 11 -25.70 -63.33 9.16
N HIS A 12 -26.97 -63.78 9.20
CA HIS A 12 -27.41 -64.83 10.13
C HIS A 12 -27.84 -66.15 9.47
N LEU A 13 -27.42 -66.37 8.22
CA LEU A 13 -27.86 -67.53 7.42
C LEU A 13 -26.75 -68.16 6.55
N LEU A 14 -25.48 -67.97 6.92
CA LEU A 14 -24.33 -68.55 6.21
C LEU A 14 -23.28 -69.13 7.17
N HIS A 15 -23.72 -69.79 8.25
CA HIS A 15 -22.87 -70.58 9.15
C HIS A 15 -23.15 -72.09 9.05
N ARG A 16 -23.75 -72.56 7.94
CA ARG A 16 -24.23 -73.96 7.84
C ARG A 16 -23.75 -74.76 6.64
N PHE A 17 -22.85 -74.23 5.81
CA PHE A 17 -22.26 -75.00 4.71
C PHE A 17 -20.78 -74.62 4.55
N GLY A 18 -19.92 -75.44 5.13
CA GLY A 18 -18.48 -75.33 4.94
C GLY A 18 -18.10 -75.73 3.51
N LEU A 19 -17.58 -74.80 2.73
CA LEU A 19 -16.67 -75.00 1.59
C LEU A 19 -15.91 -73.67 1.31
N PRO A 20 -14.70 -73.71 0.71
CA PRO A 20 -13.74 -72.61 0.69
C PRO A 20 -13.97 -71.66 -0.49
N ALA A 21 -14.15 -70.37 -0.21
CA ALA A 21 -14.30 -69.33 -1.22
C ALA A 21 -13.01 -68.49 -1.36
N ARG A 22 -12.04 -69.06 -2.08
CA ARG A 22 -11.09 -68.30 -2.92
C ARG A 22 -11.95 -67.42 -3.85
N TRP A 23 -11.52 -66.18 -4.10
CA TRP A 23 -12.26 -65.06 -4.75
C TRP A 23 -12.94 -64.07 -3.79
N ARG A 24 -12.14 -63.47 -2.91
CA ARG A 24 -12.46 -62.17 -2.34
C ARG A 24 -12.21 -61.11 -3.43
N LEU A 25 -13.30 -60.65 -4.06
CA LEU A 25 -13.29 -59.48 -4.94
C LEU A 25 -12.52 -58.36 -4.25
N ARG A 26 -11.38 -58.02 -4.86
CA ARG A 26 -10.55 -56.86 -4.54
C ARG A 26 -11.33 -55.62 -4.94
N ASN A 27 -12.28 -55.21 -4.11
CA ASN A 27 -12.80 -53.86 -4.12
C ASN A 27 -11.72 -52.97 -3.52
N SER A 28 -10.75 -52.59 -4.35
CA SER A 28 -9.85 -51.47 -4.10
C SER A 28 -10.70 -50.19 -4.07
N THR A 29 -11.34 -49.91 -2.94
CA THR A 29 -11.73 -48.54 -2.64
C THR A 29 -10.44 -47.72 -2.61
N PRO A 30 -10.34 -46.61 -3.37
CA PRO A 30 -9.20 -45.73 -3.21
C PRO A 30 -9.19 -45.27 -1.75
N PHE A 31 -8.09 -45.54 -1.07
CA PHE A 31 -7.86 -45.11 0.29
C PHE A 31 -7.87 -43.57 0.28
N ILE A 32 -9.02 -42.96 0.60
CA ILE A 32 -9.10 -41.53 0.85
C ILE A 32 -8.72 -41.35 2.34
N PRO A 33 -7.50 -40.89 2.66
CA PRO A 33 -7.11 -40.73 4.04
C PRO A 33 -8.03 -39.71 4.72
N ARG A 34 -8.62 -40.10 5.85
CA ARG A 34 -9.32 -39.16 6.76
C ARG A 34 -8.33 -38.08 7.17
N TYR A 35 -8.76 -36.81 7.20
CA TYR A 35 -7.95 -35.65 7.63
C TYR A 35 -7.14 -35.87 8.92
N GLY A 36 -7.62 -36.70 9.85
CA GLY A 36 -6.89 -37.06 11.08
C GLY A 36 -5.64 -37.94 10.89
N GLN A 37 -5.50 -38.65 9.76
CA GLN A 37 -4.35 -39.50 9.45
C GLN A 37 -3.17 -38.71 8.86
N LEU A 38 -3.44 -37.60 8.14
CA LEU A 38 -2.42 -36.70 7.61
C LEU A 38 -1.58 -36.04 8.72
N ARG A 39 -2.20 -35.76 9.89
CA ARG A 39 -1.51 -35.20 11.06
C ARG A 39 -0.51 -36.17 11.69
N ARG A 40 -0.77 -37.48 11.59
CA ARG A 40 0.09 -38.54 12.16
C ARG A 40 1.28 -38.88 11.25
N MET A 41 1.17 -38.62 9.95
CA MET A 41 2.21 -38.87 8.97
C MET A 41 3.27 -37.75 8.87
N GLY A 42 3.27 -36.80 9.81
CA GLY A 42 4.26 -35.71 9.80
C GLY A 42 4.23 -34.87 8.52
N VAL A 43 3.12 -34.92 7.77
CA VAL A 43 2.91 -34.09 6.59
C VAL A 43 2.85 -32.65 7.10
N LYS A 44 4.01 -31.99 7.10
CA LYS A 44 4.14 -30.55 7.29
C LYS A 44 3.22 -29.95 6.23
N GLY A 45 2.09 -29.40 6.69
CA GLY A 45 1.09 -28.82 5.80
C GLY A 45 1.80 -27.93 4.79
N ILE A 46 1.47 -28.10 3.50
CA ILE A 46 2.01 -27.30 2.41
C ILE A 46 1.90 -25.85 2.85
N ARG A 47 3.04 -25.26 3.23
CA ARG A 47 3.12 -23.87 3.67
C ARG A 47 2.80 -23.06 2.42
N ARG A 48 1.55 -22.60 2.31
CA ARG A 48 1.18 -21.63 1.26
C ARG A 48 2.12 -20.44 1.42
N GLU A 49 2.91 -20.17 0.39
CA GLU A 49 3.66 -18.93 0.28
C GLU A 49 2.64 -17.78 0.40
N PRO A 50 2.78 -16.89 1.39
CA PRO A 50 1.84 -15.81 1.57
C PRO A 50 1.88 -14.93 0.32
N THR A 51 0.70 -14.68 -0.24
CA THR A 51 0.57 -13.82 -1.41
C THR A 51 1.09 -12.41 -1.06
N SER A 52 1.57 -11.65 -2.05
CA SER A 52 2.09 -10.29 -1.83
C SER A 52 1.14 -9.41 -1.00
N GLY A 53 -0.18 -9.56 -1.22
CA GLY A 53 -1.21 -8.88 -0.44
C GLY A 53 -1.30 -9.29 1.03
N GLU A 54 -1.05 -10.56 1.38
CA GLU A 54 -1.03 -11.02 2.77
C GLU A 54 0.22 -10.54 3.52
N LYS A 55 1.37 -10.43 2.82
CA LYS A 55 2.60 -9.84 3.39
C LYS A 55 2.41 -8.35 3.68
N VAL A 56 1.76 -7.61 2.77
CA VAL A 56 1.44 -6.19 2.99
C VAL A 56 0.47 -6.03 4.16
N LYS A 57 -0.59 -6.84 4.24
CA LYS A 57 -1.54 -6.80 5.36
C LYS A 57 -0.85 -7.08 6.69
N SER A 58 -0.03 -8.12 6.80
CA SER A 58 0.65 -8.44 8.06
C SER A 58 1.65 -7.36 8.48
N PHE A 59 2.33 -6.72 7.52
CA PHE A 59 3.19 -5.58 7.77
C PHE A 59 2.40 -4.37 8.26
N LEU A 60 1.29 -4.05 7.59
CA LEU A 60 0.39 -2.96 8.00
C LEU A 60 -0.20 -3.21 9.38
N ASP A 61 -0.59 -4.44 9.70
CA ASP A 61 -1.13 -4.82 11.01
C ASP A 61 -0.07 -4.68 12.12
N THR A 62 1.20 -4.99 11.80
CA THR A 62 2.33 -4.84 12.72
C THR A 62 2.59 -3.37 13.01
N ILE A 63 2.60 -2.52 11.97
CA ILE A 63 2.73 -1.08 12.12
C ILE A 63 1.54 -0.53 12.92
N TRP A 64 0.32 -0.95 12.59
CA TRP A 64 -0.90 -0.49 13.26
C TRP A 64 -0.86 -0.76 14.77
N LYS A 65 -0.39 -1.95 15.17
CA LYS A 65 -0.21 -2.30 16.59
C LYS A 65 0.88 -1.46 17.26
N ALA A 66 2.03 -1.28 16.63
CA ALA A 66 3.11 -0.45 17.18
C ALA A 66 2.71 1.03 17.33
N VAL A 67 1.87 1.51 16.41
CA VAL A 67 1.31 2.86 16.39
C VAL A 67 0.23 3.04 17.47
N GLN A 68 -0.64 2.04 17.69
CA GLN A 68 -1.61 2.00 18.80
C GLN A 68 -0.93 2.15 20.17
N GLU A 69 0.12 1.37 20.41
CA GLU A 69 0.84 1.35 21.69
C GLU A 69 1.49 2.70 22.03
N ASN A 70 1.86 3.48 21.01
CA ASN A 70 2.61 4.73 21.13
C ASN A 70 1.80 5.98 20.77
N ARG A 71 0.46 5.94 20.88
CA ARG A 71 -0.44 7.05 20.48
C ARG A 71 -0.05 8.41 21.07
N VAL A 72 0.43 8.45 22.32
CA VAL A 72 0.81 9.70 23.01
C VAL A 72 1.98 10.39 22.29
N TYR A 73 2.96 9.63 21.80
CA TYR A 73 4.11 10.16 21.08
C TYR A 73 3.73 10.75 19.72
N LEU A 74 2.71 10.24 19.05
CA LEU A 74 2.23 10.78 17.77
C LEU A 74 1.69 12.20 17.91
N VAL A 75 0.97 12.47 19.00
CA VAL A 75 0.42 13.80 19.27
C VAL A 75 1.57 14.79 19.54
N HIS A 76 2.52 14.43 20.40
CA HIS A 76 3.67 15.28 20.69
C HIS A 76 4.55 15.50 19.46
N PHE A 77 4.75 14.47 18.64
CA PHE A 77 5.48 14.59 17.39
C PHE A 77 4.78 15.50 16.38
N GLY A 78 3.45 15.43 16.27
CA GLY A 78 2.68 16.36 15.43
C GLY A 78 2.78 17.82 15.91
N GLN A 79 2.75 18.04 17.22
CA GLN A 79 2.96 19.37 17.80
C GLN A 79 4.38 19.89 17.58
N LEU A 80 5.39 19.02 17.71
CA LEU A 80 6.78 19.37 17.41
C LEU A 80 6.97 19.69 15.92
N ALA A 81 6.38 18.91 15.02
CA ALA A 81 6.39 19.19 13.59
C ALA A 81 5.76 20.56 13.27
N THR A 82 4.70 20.94 13.99
CA THR A 82 4.08 22.26 13.85
C THR A 82 5.01 23.39 14.32
N LEU A 83 5.66 23.20 15.46
CA LEU A 83 6.67 24.12 16.00
C LEU A 83 7.85 24.32 15.03
N ILE A 84 8.35 23.22 14.46
CA ILE A 84 9.40 23.26 13.44
C ILE A 84 8.88 24.04 12.22
N GLY A 85 7.67 23.74 11.76
CA GLY A 85 7.04 24.44 10.63
C GLY A 85 7.02 25.96 10.82
N ILE A 86 6.55 26.45 11.97
CA ILE A 86 6.46 27.89 12.27
C ILE A 86 7.84 28.58 12.21
N ASN A 87 8.92 27.85 12.49
CA ASN A 87 10.28 28.38 12.48
C ASN A 87 10.97 28.32 11.09
N GLN A 88 10.33 27.70 10.09
CA GLN A 88 10.93 27.54 8.77
C GLN A 88 10.65 28.74 7.85
N ARG A 89 11.70 29.25 7.21
CA ARG A 89 11.60 30.28 6.17
C ARG A 89 11.29 29.70 4.79
N ASP A 90 11.65 28.44 4.55
CA ASP A 90 11.38 27.73 3.31
C ASP A 90 9.94 27.20 3.26
N MET A 91 9.15 27.67 2.28
CA MET A 91 7.75 27.24 2.10
C MET A 91 7.60 25.73 1.89
N LEU A 92 8.61 25.04 1.32
CA LEU A 92 8.58 23.58 1.13
C LEU A 92 8.65 22.83 2.46
N ILE A 93 9.56 23.24 3.35
CA ILE A 93 9.75 22.58 4.64
C ILE A 93 8.55 22.88 5.54
N LEU A 94 8.07 24.13 5.53
CA LEU A 94 6.84 24.52 6.22
C LEU A 94 5.65 23.62 5.83
N ARG A 95 5.40 23.48 4.52
CA ARG A 95 4.28 22.67 4.01
C ARG A 95 4.48 21.18 4.29
N GLY A 96 5.71 20.68 4.22
CA GLY A 96 6.04 19.29 4.60
C GLY A 96 5.79 19.01 6.08
N CYS A 97 6.21 19.92 6.97
CA CYS A 97 5.94 19.83 8.40
C CYS A 97 4.44 19.85 8.71
N SER A 98 3.66 20.71 8.05
CA SER A 98 2.20 20.73 8.18
C SER A 98 1.53 19.44 7.70
N MET A 99 2.05 18.81 6.63
CA MET A 99 1.59 17.48 6.19
C MET A 99 1.85 16.42 7.25
N ILE A 100 3.05 16.39 7.84
CA ILE A 100 3.42 15.43 8.89
C ILE A 100 2.52 15.62 10.12
N ALA A 101 2.33 16.86 10.57
CA ALA A 101 1.45 17.18 11.70
C ALA A 101 0.00 16.72 11.44
N SER A 102 -0.51 16.95 10.24
CA SER A 102 -1.86 16.52 9.84
C SER A 102 -1.98 15.00 9.79
N ALA A 103 -0.96 14.29 9.28
CA ALA A 103 -0.92 12.83 9.26
C ALA A 103 -0.91 12.24 10.69
N CYS A 104 -0.16 12.84 11.62
CA CYS A 104 -0.18 12.47 13.03
C CYS A 104 -1.54 12.73 13.70
N GLY A 105 -2.22 13.83 13.34
CA GLY A 105 -3.57 14.14 13.80
C GLY A 105 -4.62 13.14 13.31
N ILE A 106 -4.53 12.73 12.03
CA ILE A 106 -5.35 11.67 11.43
C ILE A 106 -5.14 10.35 12.20
N GLY A 107 -3.87 9.94 12.38
CA GLY A 107 -3.53 8.74 13.13
C GLY A 107 -4.09 8.76 14.54
N SER A 108 -3.87 9.85 15.28
CA SER A 108 -4.34 10.00 16.66
C SER A 108 -5.87 9.98 16.81
N SER A 109 -6.60 10.41 15.77
CA SER A 109 -8.06 10.43 15.71
C SER A 109 -8.65 9.06 15.38
N LEU A 110 -7.96 8.26 14.56
CA LEU A 110 -8.36 6.88 14.22
C LEU A 110 -8.03 5.88 15.34
N LEU A 111 -6.99 6.15 16.14
CA LEU A 111 -6.55 5.28 17.23
C LEU A 111 -7.30 5.55 18.54
N GLY A 112 -8.10 6.62 18.61
CA GLY A 112 -8.86 6.98 19.80
C GLY A 112 -10.05 6.04 20.05
N PRO A 113 -10.45 5.84 21.32
CA PRO A 113 -11.62 5.01 21.68
C PRO A 113 -12.95 5.55 21.12
N SER A 114 -13.00 6.83 20.76
CA SER A 114 -14.12 7.47 20.07
C SER A 114 -13.63 8.01 18.73
N HIS A 115 -14.20 7.49 17.65
CA HIS A 115 -13.94 7.96 16.29
C HIS A 115 -14.53 9.37 16.13
N PHE A 116 -13.70 10.39 16.32
CA PHE A 116 -14.07 11.77 16.07
C PHE A 116 -13.94 12.06 14.57
N TRP A 117 -15.04 11.89 13.84
CA TRP A 117 -15.14 12.16 12.41
C TRP A 117 -14.81 13.61 12.02
N PRO A 118 -15.21 14.66 12.78
CA PRO A 118 -14.94 16.03 12.35
C PRO A 118 -13.44 16.39 12.31
N PRO A 119 -12.62 16.09 13.35
CA PRO A 119 -11.16 16.26 13.28
C PRO A 119 -10.50 15.46 12.16
N LEU A 120 -11.00 14.25 11.89
CA LEU A 120 -10.46 13.39 10.84
C LEU A 120 -10.66 13.99 9.44
N ILE A 121 -11.88 14.46 9.15
CA ILE A 121 -12.22 15.11 7.88
C ILE A 121 -11.44 16.43 7.73
N TRP A 122 -11.31 17.19 8.81
CA TRP A 122 -10.57 18.44 8.77
C TRP A 122 -9.08 18.22 8.51
N ALA A 123 -8.47 17.26 9.21
CA ALA A 123 -7.06 16.94 9.03
C ALA A 123 -6.76 16.36 7.64
N SER A 124 -7.68 15.59 7.05
CA SER A 124 -7.51 15.07 5.68
C SER A 124 -7.64 16.16 4.61
N LEU A 125 -8.53 17.14 4.80
CA LEU A 125 -8.63 18.32 3.92
C LEU A 125 -7.35 19.15 3.97
N VAL A 126 -6.87 19.46 5.17
CA VAL A 126 -5.63 20.22 5.37
C VAL A 126 -4.43 19.48 4.79
N PHE A 127 -4.32 18.17 5.03
CA PHE A 127 -3.29 17.33 4.44
C PHE A 127 -3.32 17.36 2.90
N SER A 128 -4.51 17.24 2.31
CA SER A 128 -4.69 17.25 0.85
C SER A 128 -4.31 18.61 0.25
N CYS A 129 -4.71 19.70 0.90
CA CYS A 129 -4.36 21.05 0.47
C CYS A 129 -2.84 21.27 0.48
N HIS A 130 -2.17 20.93 1.59
CA HIS A 130 -0.71 21.05 1.67
C HIS A 130 0.00 20.13 0.68
N SER A 131 -0.50 18.92 0.44
CA SER A 131 0.06 17.99 -0.55
C SER A 131 0.01 18.56 -1.96
N TYR A 132 -1.12 19.15 -2.37
CA TYR A 132 -1.27 19.80 -3.67
C TYR A 132 -0.31 21.00 -3.81
N GLN A 133 -0.21 21.79 -2.76
CA GLN A 133 0.68 22.94 -2.68
C GLN A 133 2.17 22.55 -2.75
N VAL A 134 2.57 21.43 -2.14
CA VAL A 134 3.93 20.88 -2.25
C VAL A 134 4.16 20.35 -3.66
N TYR A 135 3.19 19.62 -4.21
CA TYR A 135 3.28 19.11 -5.58
C TYR A 135 3.51 20.23 -6.60
N LEU A 136 2.75 21.32 -6.50
CA LEU A 136 2.93 22.50 -7.36
C LEU A 136 4.34 23.10 -7.21
N LEU A 137 4.80 23.32 -5.98
CA LEU A 137 6.15 23.83 -5.70
C LEU A 137 7.27 22.93 -6.21
N VAL A 138 7.13 21.61 -6.07
CA VAL A 138 8.11 20.64 -6.55
C VAL A 138 8.13 20.64 -8.08
N ASN A 139 6.97 20.77 -8.71
CA ASN A 139 6.87 20.88 -10.17
C ASN A 139 7.49 22.20 -10.67
N GLU A 140 7.28 23.31 -9.98
CA GLU A 140 7.93 24.60 -10.26
C GLU A 140 9.45 24.56 -10.05
N ARG A 141 9.93 23.84 -9.02
CA ARG A 141 11.37 23.70 -8.73
C ARG A 141 12.06 22.61 -9.55
N ARG A 142 11.35 21.86 -10.39
CA ARG A 142 11.95 20.82 -11.23
C ARG A 142 12.91 21.53 -12.18
N ALA A 143 14.21 21.45 -11.85
CA ALA A 143 15.26 22.21 -12.50
C ALA A 143 15.15 22.05 -14.00
N VAL A 144 14.91 23.17 -14.67
CA VAL A 144 14.83 23.21 -16.12
C VAL A 144 16.23 22.92 -16.63
N THR A 145 16.46 21.69 -17.10
CA THR A 145 17.77 21.24 -17.58
C THR A 145 18.13 22.02 -18.84
N MET A 146 18.97 23.04 -18.69
CA MET A 146 19.49 23.84 -19.80
C MET A 146 20.73 23.17 -20.38
N THR A 147 20.84 23.17 -21.70
CA THR A 147 22.09 22.84 -22.38
C THR A 147 23.11 23.96 -22.18
N HIS A 148 24.40 23.67 -22.36
CA HIS A 148 25.47 24.65 -22.09
C HIS A 148 25.29 25.94 -22.91
N ASP A 149 24.86 25.82 -24.17
CA ASP A 149 24.60 26.95 -25.06
C ASP A 149 23.38 27.78 -24.61
N GLU A 150 22.31 27.12 -24.14
CA GLU A 150 21.11 27.78 -23.59
C GLU A 150 21.45 28.55 -22.29
N GLU A 151 22.31 27.98 -21.45
CA GLU A 151 22.79 28.59 -20.21
C GLU A 151 23.62 29.84 -20.50
N GLU A 152 24.55 29.79 -21.46
CA GLU A 152 25.37 30.94 -21.83
C GLU A 152 24.52 32.09 -22.42
N LEU A 153 23.51 31.76 -23.23
CA LEU A 153 22.57 32.73 -23.79
C LEU A 153 21.71 33.38 -22.70
N TYR A 154 21.22 32.58 -21.75
CA TYR A 154 20.48 33.06 -20.59
C TYR A 154 21.32 33.99 -19.72
N MET A 155 22.55 33.59 -19.41
CA MET A 155 23.49 34.38 -18.61
C MET A 155 23.81 35.73 -19.25
N LYS A 156 24.00 35.78 -20.57
CA LYS A 156 24.33 37.02 -21.28
C LYS A 156 23.14 37.97 -21.45
N ALA A 157 21.96 37.45 -21.76
CA ALA A 157 20.83 38.28 -22.19
C ALA A 157 19.74 38.50 -21.13
N PHE A 158 19.55 37.56 -20.20
CA PHE A 158 18.34 37.53 -19.35
C PHE A 158 18.61 37.65 -17.85
N VAL A 159 19.81 37.30 -17.39
CA VAL A 159 20.19 37.43 -15.96
C VAL A 159 20.15 38.88 -15.49
N GLN A 160 20.55 39.84 -16.33
CA GLN A 160 20.52 41.27 -15.99
C GLN A 160 19.10 41.80 -15.73
N TYR A 161 18.09 41.15 -16.28
CA TYR A 161 16.68 41.54 -16.15
C TYR A 161 15.93 40.73 -15.07
N GLY A 162 16.61 39.84 -14.34
CA GLY A 162 16.01 39.05 -13.26
C GLY A 162 15.04 37.96 -13.73
N PHE A 163 15.14 37.53 -14.98
CA PHE A 163 14.27 36.49 -15.55
C PHE A 163 14.50 35.14 -14.88
N LYS A 164 13.44 34.38 -14.59
CA LYS A 164 13.61 33.01 -14.09
C LYS A 164 14.06 32.08 -15.23
N PRO A 165 14.92 31.08 -14.97
CA PRO A 165 15.38 30.12 -15.99
C PRO A 165 14.23 29.36 -16.69
N GLY A 166 13.13 29.12 -15.97
CA GLY A 166 11.95 28.47 -16.54
C GLY A 166 11.22 29.32 -17.58
N GLU A 167 11.02 30.61 -17.30
CA GLU A 167 10.35 31.55 -18.22
C GLU A 167 11.15 31.73 -19.51
N PHE A 168 12.48 31.69 -19.42
CA PHE A 168 13.36 31.69 -20.58
C PHE A 168 13.09 30.47 -21.48
N LYS A 169 12.99 29.26 -20.92
CA LYS A 169 12.71 28.06 -21.72
C LYS A 169 11.33 28.06 -22.37
N ASP A 170 10.32 28.58 -21.68
CA ASP A 170 8.99 28.74 -22.27
C ASP A 170 9.04 29.67 -23.48
N SER A 171 9.76 30.80 -23.36
CA SER A 171 9.96 31.73 -24.48
C SER A 171 10.75 31.10 -25.64
N LEU A 172 11.79 30.30 -25.33
CA LEU A 172 12.62 29.62 -26.31
C LEU A 172 11.83 28.53 -27.06
N ALA A 173 10.97 27.80 -26.36
CA ALA A 173 10.09 26.78 -26.94
C ALA A 173 9.10 27.41 -27.94
N VAL A 174 8.49 28.53 -27.59
CA VAL A 174 7.59 29.28 -28.48
C VAL A 174 8.35 29.85 -29.68
N ALA A 175 9.55 30.40 -29.48
CA ALA A 175 10.39 30.92 -30.56
C ALA A 175 10.80 29.81 -31.54
N LYS A 176 11.21 28.65 -31.03
CA LYS A 176 11.55 27.47 -31.84
C LYS A 176 10.35 27.00 -32.66
N ALA A 177 9.17 26.89 -32.05
CA ALA A 177 7.94 26.52 -32.76
C ALA A 177 7.61 27.50 -33.92
N ARG A 178 7.79 28.81 -33.71
CA ARG A 178 7.59 29.82 -34.76
C ARG A 178 8.65 29.76 -35.87
N SER A 179 9.91 29.49 -35.53
CA SER A 179 10.99 29.36 -36.52
C SER A 179 10.75 28.23 -37.52
N HIS A 180 10.13 27.14 -37.08
CA HIS A 180 9.76 26.03 -37.96
C HIS A 180 8.58 26.35 -38.89
N LEU A 181 7.71 27.29 -38.52
CA LEU A 181 6.55 27.71 -39.34
C LEU A 181 6.91 28.75 -40.41
N GLY A 182 7.94 29.57 -40.17
CA GLY A 182 8.39 30.58 -41.15
C GLY A 182 9.31 30.04 -42.25
N ASN A 183 9.59 28.73 -42.25
CA ASN A 183 10.50 28.07 -43.18
C ASN A 183 9.75 27.15 -44.19
N VAL A 184 8.45 27.38 -44.37
CA VAL A 184 7.55 26.77 -45.37
C VAL A 184 7.06 27.87 -46.29
#